data_AF-A0A183I788-F1
#
_entry.id   AF-A0A183I788-F1
#
_cell.length_a   1.000
_cell.length_b   1.000
_cell.length_c   1.000
_cell.angle_alpha   90.00
_cell.angle_beta   90.00
_cell.angle_gamma   90.00
#
_symmetry.space_group_name_H-M   'P 1'
#
loop_
_entity.id
_entity.type
_entity.pdbx_description
1 polymer ?
#
loop_
_entity_poly.entity_id
_entity_poly.type
_entity_poly.pdbx_seq_one_letter_code
_entity_poly.pdbx_strand_id
1 'polypeptide(L)'
;MADIVGASKVNDNLCLNNMIILRLLSEEVFDFDGEMTQAKAHHLKKTFCSEFQAVFNLCYTVMESSDNAPLVDATLHTLHRFMSWIPIGYIFETNLIDLLTKKFLGVAIFRCITVQCLSEIASLSVAQMEQQNPLYINQIKSLFRNSMMQITNTIDPAVDLADAYRRGTDADQKFIANLAQFLGTFLKENSQLVEVFGDKLDQKSAVELDLKNAHEMALQYLLKISMVDDVEVFKICLDYWNWLCAELYREFPFQIDRPIISAFPMFVGHQEPPRRLLYNNVLSEV
;
A
#
# COMPACT_ATOMS: atom_id res chain seq x y z
N MET A 1 2.58 27.67 12.75
CA MET A 1 3.54 26.74 12.09
C MET A 1 4.60 27.44 11.25
N ALA A 2 4.36 28.67 10.78
CA ALA A 2 5.33 29.45 10.01
C ALA A 2 6.72 29.53 10.67
N ASP A 3 6.80 29.72 11.99
CA ASP A 3 8.07 29.79 12.72
C ASP A 3 8.84 28.46 12.70
N ILE A 4 8.16 27.32 12.85
CA ILE A 4 8.76 25.97 12.76
C ILE A 4 9.32 25.75 11.36
N VAL A 5 8.54 26.09 10.33
CA VAL A 5 8.99 25.95 8.93
C VAL A 5 10.15 26.89 8.61
N GLY A 6 10.13 28.13 9.14
CA GLY A 6 11.21 29.09 9.00
C GLY A 6 12.50 28.63 9.69
N ALA A 7 12.39 28.17 10.95
CA ALA A 7 13.50 27.65 11.73
C ALA A 7 14.13 26.41 11.09
N SER A 8 13.33 25.56 10.45
CA SER A 8 13.81 24.35 9.76
C SER A 8 14.77 24.65 8.60
N LYS A 9 14.78 25.88 8.07
CA LYS A 9 15.70 26.28 6.99
C LYS A 9 17.07 26.71 7.49
N VAL A 10 17.26 26.86 8.80
CA VAL A 10 18.52 27.37 9.39
C VAL A 10 19.61 26.29 9.31
N ASN A 11 19.29 25.06 9.70
CA ASN A 11 20.18 23.90 9.56
C ASN A 11 19.41 22.58 9.72
N ASP A 12 20.02 21.49 9.26
CA ASP A 12 19.41 20.16 9.26
C ASP A 12 19.06 19.62 10.65
N ASN A 13 19.86 19.91 11.68
CA ASN A 13 19.57 19.42 13.03
C ASN A 13 18.30 20.06 13.59
N LEU A 14 18.10 21.36 13.30
CA LEU A 14 16.88 22.06 13.69
C LEU A 14 15.68 21.57 12.86
N CYS A 15 15.87 21.33 11.57
CA CYS A 15 14.86 20.71 10.71
C CYS A 15 14.45 19.32 11.25
N LEU A 16 15.42 18.49 11.62
CA LEU A 16 15.20 17.14 12.15
C LEU A 16 14.38 17.19 13.42
N ASN A 17 14.76 18.05 14.38
CA ASN A 17 13.99 18.24 15.61
C ASN A 17 12.57 18.73 15.31
N ASN A 18 12.41 19.65 14.37
CA ASN A 18 11.11 20.17 13.96
C ASN A 18 10.23 19.10 13.30
N MET A 19 10.81 18.18 12.51
CA MET A 19 10.08 17.03 11.95
C MET A 19 9.51 16.14 13.05
N ILE A 20 10.32 15.87 14.08
CA ILE A 20 9.89 15.08 15.25
C ILE A 20 8.77 15.80 16.01
N ILE A 21 8.91 17.11 16.24
CA ILE A 21 7.87 17.92 16.91
C ILE A 21 6.56 17.88 16.12
N LEU A 22 6.63 18.07 14.80
CA LEU A 22 5.46 18.03 13.92
C LEU A 22 4.77 16.65 13.94
N ARG A 23 5.55 15.57 14.03
CA ARG A 23 5.02 14.21 14.15
C ARG A 23 4.25 14.03 15.45
N LEU A 24 4.88 14.39 16.59
CA LEU A 24 4.26 14.28 17.91
C LEU A 24 2.99 15.14 18.01
N LEU A 25 3.02 16.35 17.44
CA LEU A 25 1.85 17.22 17.39
C LEU A 25 0.72 16.61 16.54
N SER A 26 1.03 15.92 15.45
CA SER A 26 0.03 15.20 14.66
C SER A 26 -0.61 14.07 15.46
N GLU A 27 0.20 13.28 16.16
CA GLU A 27 -0.28 12.17 16.99
C GLU A 27 -1.21 12.69 18.11
N GLU A 28 -0.83 13.77 18.79
CA GLU A 28 -1.65 14.38 19.86
C GLU A 28 -2.98 14.95 19.32
N VAL A 29 -2.97 15.54 18.13
CA VAL A 29 -4.15 16.25 17.59
C VAL A 29 -5.11 15.32 16.84
N PHE A 30 -4.60 14.30 16.16
CA PHE A 30 -5.39 13.46 15.24
C PHE A 30 -5.61 12.04 15.73
N ASP A 31 -4.71 11.47 16.54
CA ASP A 31 -4.80 10.06 16.97
C ASP A 31 -5.32 9.91 18.40
N PHE A 32 -5.32 10.97 19.22
CA PHE A 32 -5.63 10.89 20.65
C PHE A 32 -7.03 11.42 21.01
N ASP A 33 -7.96 10.51 21.35
CA ASP A 33 -9.36 10.84 21.67
C ASP A 33 -9.65 11.06 23.17
N GLY A 34 -8.65 10.94 24.06
CA GLY A 34 -8.89 10.79 25.51
C GLY A 34 -8.64 12.00 26.42
N GLU A 35 -7.73 12.91 26.09
CA GLU A 35 -7.22 13.94 27.04
C GLU A 35 -7.72 15.37 26.76
N MET A 36 -8.31 15.59 25.59
CA MET A 36 -8.72 16.93 25.15
C MET A 36 -10.24 17.05 25.02
N THR A 37 -10.76 18.22 25.38
CA THR A 37 -12.16 18.54 25.08
C THR A 37 -12.37 18.61 23.57
N GLN A 38 -13.54 18.17 23.10
CA GLN A 38 -13.89 18.18 21.67
C GLN A 38 -13.68 19.56 21.02
N ALA A 39 -14.00 20.64 21.75
CA ALA A 39 -13.79 22.01 21.27
C ALA A 39 -12.30 22.36 21.07
N LYS A 40 -11.42 21.92 21.99
CA LYS A 40 -9.98 22.15 21.89
C LYS A 40 -9.37 21.32 20.76
N ALA A 41 -9.77 20.05 20.61
CA ALA A 41 -9.34 19.19 19.51
C ALA A 41 -9.76 19.76 18.15
N HIS A 42 -11.02 20.16 17.99
CA HIS A 42 -11.51 20.78 16.76
C HIS A 42 -10.77 22.08 16.41
N HIS A 43 -10.49 22.93 17.40
CA HIS A 43 -9.72 24.15 17.18
C HIS A 43 -8.29 23.85 16.70
N LEU A 44 -7.59 22.90 17.33
CA LEU A 44 -6.25 22.51 16.92
C LEU A 44 -6.24 21.90 15.51
N LYS A 45 -7.16 20.98 15.20
CA LYS A 45 -7.31 20.41 13.85
C LYS A 45 -7.49 21.50 12.80
N LYS A 46 -8.40 22.46 13.04
CA LYS A 46 -8.64 23.57 12.10
C LYS A 46 -7.39 24.43 11.87
N THR A 47 -6.70 24.79 12.95
CA THR A 47 -5.45 25.57 12.86
C THR A 47 -4.38 24.79 12.11
N PHE A 48 -4.23 23.50 12.43
CA PHE A 48 -3.21 22.65 11.81
C PHE A 48 -3.45 22.48 10.30
N CYS A 49 -4.69 22.20 9.88
CA CYS A 49 -5.05 22.11 8.47
C CYS A 49 -4.83 23.43 7.72
N SER A 50 -5.10 24.58 8.34
CA SER A 50 -4.94 25.89 7.67
C SER A 50 -3.49 26.24 7.33
N GLU A 51 -2.52 25.69 8.07
CA GLU A 51 -1.10 25.92 7.84
C GLU A 51 -0.39 24.69 7.22
N PHE A 52 -1.11 23.61 6.92
CA PHE A 52 -0.51 22.33 6.54
C PHE A 52 0.30 22.40 5.23
N GLN A 53 -0.11 23.23 4.26
CA GLN A 53 0.62 23.39 2.99
C GLN A 53 2.10 23.72 3.22
N ALA A 54 2.41 24.57 4.20
CA ALA A 54 3.79 24.95 4.50
C ALA A 54 4.60 23.78 5.07
N VAL A 55 3.96 22.93 5.90
CA VAL A 55 4.57 21.72 6.45
C VAL A 55 4.77 20.66 5.39
N PHE A 56 3.77 20.44 4.53
CA PHE A 56 3.90 19.49 3.42
C PHE A 56 5.04 19.90 2.48
N ASN A 57 5.12 21.19 2.12
CA ASN A 57 6.21 21.70 1.28
C ASN A 57 7.57 21.48 1.94
N LEU A 58 7.70 21.67 3.26
CA LEU A 58 8.93 21.38 3.97
C LEU A 58 9.30 19.89 3.88
N CYS A 59 8.34 18.99 4.13
CA CYS A 59 8.55 17.55 4.01
C CYS A 59 8.97 17.16 2.58
N TYR A 60 8.27 17.70 1.59
CA TYR A 60 8.54 17.47 0.17
C TYR A 60 9.96 17.91 -0.21
N THR A 61 10.37 19.13 0.17
CA THR A 61 11.72 19.64 -0.12
C THR A 61 12.80 18.77 0.53
N VAL A 62 12.62 18.35 1.79
CA VAL A 62 13.58 17.46 2.46
C VAL A 62 13.68 16.12 1.75
N MET A 63 12.54 15.49 1.43
CA MET A 63 12.51 14.22 0.69
C MET A 63 13.15 14.33 -0.70
N GLU A 64 12.97 15.45 -1.40
CA GLU A 64 13.48 15.64 -2.75
C GLU A 64 15.00 15.86 -2.75
N SER A 65 15.53 16.65 -1.81
CA SER A 65 16.86 17.25 -1.93
C SER A 65 17.86 16.93 -0.82
N SER A 66 17.42 16.42 0.34
CA SER A 66 18.34 16.18 1.46
C SER A 66 19.11 14.88 1.32
N ASP A 67 20.42 14.94 1.58
CA ASP A 67 21.31 13.77 1.72
C ASP A 67 21.50 13.35 3.19
N ASN A 68 20.88 14.08 4.13
CA ASN A 68 20.98 13.81 5.56
C ASN A 68 20.02 12.67 5.95
N ALA A 69 20.53 11.45 6.01
CA ALA A 69 19.72 10.26 6.24
C ALA A 69 18.85 10.31 7.52
N PRO A 70 19.35 10.71 8.70
CA PRO A 70 18.51 10.90 9.88
C PRO A 70 17.37 11.90 9.69
N LEU A 71 17.60 12.99 8.96
CA LEU A 71 16.57 13.99 8.67
C LEU A 71 15.51 13.41 7.72
N VAL A 72 15.92 12.73 6.66
CA VAL A 72 15.01 12.06 5.72
C VAL A 72 14.17 11.00 6.43
N ASP A 73 14.79 10.20 7.30
CA ASP A 73 14.07 9.19 8.10
C ASP A 73 13.01 9.84 9.00
N ALA A 74 13.38 10.90 9.72
CA ALA A 74 12.44 11.66 10.55
C ALA A 74 11.29 12.21 9.70
N THR A 75 11.58 12.79 8.53
CA THR A 75 10.55 13.31 7.61
C THR A 75 9.62 12.23 7.09
N LEU A 76 10.11 11.04 6.75
CA LEU A 76 9.24 9.92 6.31
C LEU A 76 8.31 9.46 7.44
N HIS A 77 8.79 9.41 8.68
CA HIS A 77 7.95 9.09 9.84
C HIS A 77 6.91 10.19 10.12
N THR A 78 7.28 11.47 9.94
CA THR A 78 6.34 12.59 10.06
C THR A 78 5.27 12.51 8.98
N LEU A 79 5.67 12.28 7.72
CA LEU A 79 4.75 12.12 6.59
C LEU A 79 3.78 10.96 6.82
N HIS A 80 4.26 9.82 7.30
CA HIS A 80 3.43 8.65 7.60
C HIS A 80 2.25 9.01 8.54
N ARG A 81 2.50 9.82 9.58
CA ARG A 81 1.44 10.30 10.48
C ARG A 81 0.46 11.27 9.85
N PHE A 82 0.87 11.96 8.80
CA PHE A 82 -0.02 12.86 8.07
C PHE A 82 -0.97 12.10 7.13
N MET A 83 -0.58 10.91 6.65
CA MET A 83 -1.33 10.21 5.60
C MET A 83 -2.80 9.91 5.95
N SER A 84 -3.11 9.71 7.22
CA SER A 84 -4.46 9.38 7.68
C SER A 84 -5.47 10.53 7.57
N TRP A 85 -5.03 11.78 7.44
CA TRP A 85 -5.93 12.95 7.48
C TRP A 85 -5.65 14.03 6.44
N ILE A 86 -4.53 13.97 5.71
CA ILE A 86 -4.23 14.99 4.70
C ILE A 86 -5.18 14.93 3.50
N PRO A 87 -5.45 16.08 2.85
CA PRO A 87 -6.18 16.06 1.59
C PRO A 87 -5.49 15.18 0.54
N ILE A 88 -6.24 14.28 -0.07
CA ILE A 88 -5.72 13.30 -1.03
C ILE A 88 -5.01 13.93 -2.25
N GLY A 89 -5.31 15.19 -2.58
CA GLY A 89 -4.60 15.94 -3.62
C GLY A 89 -3.09 16.03 -3.38
N TYR A 90 -2.64 16.14 -2.12
CA TYR A 90 -1.21 16.12 -1.79
C TYR A 90 -0.54 14.78 -2.15
N ILE A 91 -1.30 13.68 -2.14
CA ILE A 91 -0.80 12.35 -2.44
C ILE A 91 -0.78 12.12 -3.96
N PHE A 92 -1.89 12.43 -4.64
CA PHE A 92 -2.10 12.04 -6.04
C PHE A 92 -1.75 13.12 -7.08
N GLU A 93 -1.69 14.39 -6.69
CA GLU A 93 -1.41 15.52 -7.60
C GLU A 93 0.03 16.04 -7.44
N THR A 94 0.84 15.38 -6.63
CA THR A 94 2.27 15.66 -6.45
C THR A 94 3.12 14.46 -6.88
N ASN A 95 4.45 14.60 -6.84
CA ASN A 95 5.38 13.51 -7.14
C ASN A 95 5.60 12.55 -5.95
N LEU A 96 4.74 12.57 -4.93
CA LEU A 96 4.95 11.85 -3.68
C LEU A 96 5.09 10.34 -3.86
N ILE A 97 4.19 9.72 -4.64
CA ILE A 97 4.20 8.28 -4.92
C ILE A 97 5.49 7.86 -5.61
N ASP A 98 5.97 8.67 -6.54
CA ASP A 98 7.23 8.43 -7.26
C ASP A 98 8.44 8.56 -6.34
N LEU A 99 8.47 9.53 -5.43
CA LEU A 99 9.52 9.61 -4.39
C LEU A 99 9.53 8.36 -3.51
N LEU A 100 8.38 7.97 -2.96
CA LEU A 100 8.25 6.78 -2.12
C LEU A 100 8.71 5.52 -2.85
N THR A 101 8.14 5.25 -4.03
CA THR A 101 8.39 4.01 -4.76
C THR A 101 9.76 3.98 -5.43
N LYS A 102 10.27 5.08 -5.99
CA LYS A 102 11.52 5.06 -6.79
C LYS A 102 12.75 5.50 -6.01
N LYS A 103 12.61 6.40 -5.02
CA LYS A 103 13.75 6.94 -4.26
C LYS A 103 13.98 6.20 -2.94
N PHE A 104 12.92 5.86 -2.20
CA PHE A 104 13.07 5.39 -0.81
C PHE A 104 12.87 3.90 -0.63
N LEU A 105 11.95 3.26 -1.35
CA LEU A 105 11.61 1.84 -1.13
C LEU A 105 12.81 0.89 -1.32
N GLY A 106 13.67 1.14 -2.31
CA GLY A 106 14.87 0.33 -2.53
C GLY A 106 15.95 0.51 -1.45
N VAL A 107 15.94 1.61 -0.71
CA VAL A 107 16.96 1.96 0.28
C VAL A 107 16.66 1.30 1.61
N ALA A 108 17.55 0.39 2.06
CA ALA A 108 17.30 -0.48 3.21
C ALA A 108 16.86 0.26 4.49
N ILE A 109 17.51 1.37 4.83
CA ILE A 109 17.19 2.15 6.04
C ILE A 109 15.81 2.82 6.00
N PHE A 110 15.28 3.13 4.81
CA PHE A 110 13.97 3.80 4.65
C PHE A 110 12.85 2.84 4.26
N ARG A 111 13.20 1.60 3.90
CA ARG A 111 12.29 0.63 3.29
C ARG A 111 11.04 0.37 4.13
N CYS A 112 11.21 0.10 5.42
CA CYS A 112 10.09 -0.19 6.31
C CYS A 112 9.09 0.97 6.39
N ILE A 113 9.57 2.18 6.70
CA ILE A 113 8.68 3.34 6.82
C ILE A 113 8.04 3.71 5.48
N THR A 114 8.76 3.50 4.37
CA THR A 114 8.22 3.71 3.02
C THR A 114 7.07 2.73 2.72
N VAL A 115 7.19 1.45 3.07
CA VAL A 115 6.10 0.47 2.90
C VAL A 115 4.89 0.83 3.75
N GLN A 116 5.10 1.34 4.97
CA GLN A 116 4.01 1.81 5.83
C GLN A 116 3.26 2.99 5.17
N CYS A 117 3.98 3.99 4.68
CA CYS A 117 3.41 5.07 3.87
C CYS A 117 2.63 4.55 2.65
N LEU A 118 3.19 3.60 1.90
CA LEU A 118 2.51 3.02 0.74
C LEU A 118 1.25 2.23 1.13
N SER A 119 1.22 1.62 2.31
CA SER A 119 0.06 0.90 2.85
C SER A 119 -1.08 1.84 3.20
N GLU A 120 -0.77 2.99 3.81
CA GLU A 120 -1.77 4.04 4.06
C GLU A 120 -2.37 4.55 2.75
N ILE A 121 -1.56 4.80 1.72
CA ILE A 121 -2.06 5.20 0.39
C ILE A 121 -2.89 4.10 -0.26
N ALA A 122 -2.45 2.84 -0.15
CA ALA A 122 -3.17 1.68 -0.70
C ALA A 122 -4.56 1.49 -0.08
N SER A 123 -4.73 1.89 1.19
CA SER A 123 -6.00 1.83 1.90
C SER A 123 -7.04 2.84 1.42
N LEU A 124 -6.61 3.85 0.66
CA LEU A 124 -7.52 4.81 0.04
C LEU A 124 -8.28 4.09 -1.08
N SER A 125 -9.56 3.75 -0.85
CA SER A 125 -10.42 3.08 -1.83
C SER A 125 -10.79 4.01 -3.00
N VAL A 126 -9.81 4.41 -3.82
CA VAL A 126 -9.95 5.40 -4.92
C VAL A 126 -11.02 4.98 -5.93
N ALA A 127 -11.16 3.68 -6.17
CA ALA A 127 -12.19 3.14 -7.06
C ALA A 127 -13.63 3.39 -6.56
N GLN A 128 -13.81 3.53 -5.24
CA GLN A 128 -15.10 3.71 -4.57
C GLN A 128 -15.43 5.18 -4.29
N MET A 129 -14.53 6.12 -4.59
CA MET A 129 -14.78 7.55 -4.41
C MET A 129 -15.89 8.03 -5.35
N GLU A 130 -16.81 8.86 -4.84
CA GLU A 130 -17.98 9.38 -5.59
C GLU A 130 -17.61 10.04 -6.91
N GLN A 131 -16.45 10.71 -6.95
CA GLN A 131 -15.87 11.28 -8.16
C GLN A 131 -14.62 10.50 -8.54
N GLN A 132 -14.81 9.46 -9.36
CA GLN A 132 -13.68 8.72 -9.93
C GLN A 132 -12.81 9.66 -10.76
N ASN A 133 -11.61 9.96 -10.25
CA ASN A 133 -10.62 10.76 -10.94
C ASN A 133 -9.63 9.82 -11.65
N PRO A 134 -9.58 9.83 -13.01
CA PRO A 134 -8.67 8.97 -13.76
C PRO A 134 -7.20 9.16 -13.41
N LEU A 135 -6.81 10.38 -12.99
CA LEU A 135 -5.45 10.66 -12.51
C LEU A 135 -5.13 9.80 -11.28
N TYR A 136 -6.02 9.74 -10.30
CA TYR A 136 -5.79 9.04 -9.05
C TYR A 136 -5.76 7.53 -9.26
N ILE A 137 -6.62 7.01 -10.13
CA ILE A 137 -6.60 5.61 -10.55
C ILE A 137 -5.25 5.25 -11.18
N ASN A 138 -4.74 6.08 -12.10
CA ASN A 138 -3.44 5.86 -12.73
C ASN A 138 -2.29 5.94 -11.72
N GLN A 139 -2.37 6.84 -10.75
CA GLN A 139 -1.39 6.95 -9.67
C GLN A 139 -1.37 5.71 -8.78
N ILE A 140 -2.52 5.16 -8.39
CA ILE A 140 -2.61 3.89 -7.63
C ILE A 140 -2.04 2.71 -8.43
N LYS A 141 -2.34 2.62 -9.73
CA LYS A 141 -1.73 1.60 -10.60
C LYS A 141 -0.22 1.78 -10.74
N SER A 142 0.28 3.02 -10.78
CA SER A 142 1.71 3.34 -10.80
C SER A 142 2.38 2.95 -9.48
N LEU A 143 1.76 3.29 -8.35
CA LEU A 143 2.20 2.94 -7.01
C LEU A 143 2.46 1.44 -6.92
N PHE A 144 1.49 0.62 -7.31
CA PHE A 144 1.61 -0.83 -7.21
C PHE A 144 2.71 -1.39 -8.11
N ARG A 145 2.72 -1.03 -9.41
CA ARG A 145 3.74 -1.50 -10.36
C ARG A 145 5.16 -1.14 -9.91
N ASN A 146 5.37 0.11 -9.54
CA ASN A 146 6.70 0.59 -9.12
C ASN A 146 7.13 -0.06 -7.80
N SER A 147 6.18 -0.26 -6.87
CA SER A 147 6.46 -0.97 -5.61
C SER A 147 6.88 -2.42 -5.87
N MET A 148 6.12 -3.15 -6.68
CA MET A 148 6.43 -4.54 -7.01
C MET A 148 7.78 -4.68 -7.73
N MET A 149 8.09 -3.76 -8.64
CA MET A 149 9.41 -3.71 -9.30
C MET A 149 10.56 -3.57 -8.29
N GLN A 150 10.43 -2.70 -7.27
CA GLN A 150 11.45 -2.57 -6.24
C GLN A 150 11.51 -3.79 -5.32
N ILE A 151 10.36 -4.38 -4.98
CA ILE A 151 10.28 -5.58 -4.15
C ILE A 151 10.99 -6.75 -4.84
N THR A 152 10.76 -6.95 -6.15
CA THR A 152 11.45 -8.00 -6.92
C THR A 152 12.95 -7.79 -7.05
N ASN A 153 13.41 -6.53 -7.05
CA ASN A 153 14.83 -6.22 -7.02
C ASN A 153 15.45 -6.42 -5.62
N THR A 154 14.62 -6.41 -4.57
CA THR A 154 15.06 -6.51 -3.17
C THR A 154 15.03 -7.94 -2.66
N ILE A 155 13.99 -8.69 -3.01
CA ILE A 155 13.78 -10.08 -2.60
C ILE A 155 13.76 -10.92 -3.87
N ASP A 156 14.77 -11.75 -4.10
CA ASP A 156 14.78 -12.68 -5.23
C ASP A 156 13.52 -13.59 -5.19
N PRO A 157 12.70 -13.66 -6.25
CA PRO A 157 11.54 -14.55 -6.30
C PRO A 157 11.87 -16.03 -6.04
N ALA A 158 13.10 -16.47 -6.32
CA ALA A 158 13.56 -17.83 -6.07
C ALA A 158 13.90 -18.12 -4.60
N VAL A 159 13.95 -17.09 -3.73
CA VAL A 159 14.33 -17.27 -2.33
C VAL A 159 13.30 -18.12 -1.57
N ASP A 160 13.80 -18.96 -0.66
CA ASP A 160 13.00 -19.54 0.42
C ASP A 160 12.80 -18.46 1.49
N LEU A 161 11.63 -17.83 1.45
CA LEU A 161 11.33 -16.70 2.31
C LEU A 161 11.16 -17.10 3.79
N ALA A 162 10.67 -18.31 4.06
CA ALA A 162 10.50 -18.80 5.44
C ALA A 162 11.86 -19.01 6.12
N ASP A 163 12.81 -19.58 5.38
CA ASP A 163 14.18 -19.76 5.85
C ASP A 163 14.96 -18.44 5.93
N ALA A 164 14.77 -17.54 4.96
CA ALA A 164 15.34 -16.19 5.00
C ALA A 164 14.82 -15.38 6.20
N TYR A 165 13.52 -15.45 6.48
CA TYR A 165 12.89 -14.78 7.63
C TYR A 165 13.46 -15.28 8.96
N ARG A 166 13.59 -16.61 9.10
CA ARG A 166 14.14 -17.25 10.31
C ARG A 166 15.57 -16.80 10.63
N ARG A 167 16.39 -16.56 9.61
CA ARG A 167 17.77 -16.07 9.74
C ARG A 167 17.90 -14.54 9.67
N GLY A 168 16.81 -13.85 9.38
CA GLY A 168 16.79 -12.41 9.18
C GLY A 168 16.98 -11.65 10.49
N THR A 169 17.29 -10.37 10.36
CA THR A 169 17.30 -9.43 11.48
C THR A 169 15.88 -9.00 11.85
N ASP A 170 15.72 -8.36 13.02
CA ASP A 170 14.45 -7.72 13.40
C ASP A 170 13.93 -6.75 12.32
N ALA A 171 14.85 -6.06 11.63
CA ALA A 171 14.51 -5.15 10.54
C ALA A 171 13.98 -5.89 9.30
N ASP A 172 14.56 -7.06 8.97
CA ASP A 172 14.10 -7.90 7.87
C ASP A 172 12.73 -8.50 8.18
N GLN A 173 12.55 -9.02 9.39
CA GLN A 173 11.27 -9.58 9.84
C GLN A 173 10.17 -8.52 9.85
N LYS A 174 10.47 -7.32 10.36
CA LYS A 174 9.56 -6.17 10.31
C LYS A 174 9.24 -5.74 8.87
N PHE A 175 10.21 -5.79 7.97
CA PHE A 175 9.97 -5.49 6.56
C PHE A 175 9.01 -6.51 5.93
N ILE A 176 9.18 -7.81 6.20
CA ILE A 176 8.27 -8.85 5.69
C ILE A 176 6.86 -8.69 6.25
N ALA A 177 6.70 -8.36 7.54
CA ALA A 177 5.39 -8.08 8.13
C ALA A 177 4.72 -6.85 7.49
N ASN A 178 5.46 -5.75 7.32
CA ASN A 178 4.96 -4.56 6.63
C ASN A 178 4.59 -4.85 5.16
N LEU A 179 5.38 -5.69 4.47
CA LEU A 179 5.11 -6.10 3.10
C LEU A 179 3.83 -6.94 3.02
N ALA A 180 3.62 -7.89 3.93
CA ALA A 180 2.39 -8.67 4.02
C ALA A 180 1.17 -7.75 4.16
N GLN A 181 1.26 -6.76 5.05
CA GLN A 181 0.21 -5.78 5.28
C GLN A 181 -0.05 -4.94 4.02
N PHE A 182 1.00 -4.42 3.38
CA PHE A 182 0.88 -3.65 2.15
C PHE A 182 0.18 -4.44 1.04
N LEU A 183 0.65 -5.66 0.76
CA LEU A 183 0.09 -6.50 -0.29
C LEU A 183 -1.36 -6.89 0.01
N GLY A 184 -1.65 -7.34 1.24
CA GLY A 184 -3.00 -7.70 1.67
C GLY A 184 -3.97 -6.52 1.56
N THR A 185 -3.60 -5.35 2.08
CA THR A 185 -4.40 -4.12 1.97
C THR A 185 -4.61 -3.71 0.52
N PHE A 186 -3.53 -3.64 -0.27
CA PHE A 186 -3.63 -3.18 -1.66
C PHE A 186 -4.52 -4.11 -2.49
N LEU A 187 -4.26 -5.42 -2.44
CA LEU A 187 -5.00 -6.40 -3.23
C LEU A 187 -6.48 -6.47 -2.83
N LYS A 188 -6.80 -6.24 -1.56
CA LYS A 188 -8.18 -6.16 -1.06
C LYS A 188 -8.89 -4.91 -1.57
N GLU A 189 -8.34 -3.73 -1.28
CA GLU A 189 -8.98 -2.44 -1.55
C GLU A 189 -8.98 -2.05 -3.04
N ASN A 190 -8.01 -2.55 -3.81
CA ASN A 190 -7.79 -2.15 -5.20
C ASN A 190 -7.80 -3.32 -6.20
N SER A 191 -8.32 -4.50 -5.81
CA SER A 191 -8.44 -5.70 -6.68
C SER A 191 -8.93 -5.38 -8.09
N GLN A 192 -10.04 -4.64 -8.20
CA GLN A 192 -10.67 -4.27 -9.47
C GLN A 192 -9.74 -3.47 -10.40
N LEU A 193 -8.72 -2.80 -9.85
CA LEU A 193 -7.78 -2.01 -10.64
C LEU A 193 -6.63 -2.83 -11.22
N VAL A 194 -6.32 -4.00 -10.64
CA VAL A 194 -5.15 -4.83 -10.98
C VAL A 194 -5.49 -6.18 -11.58
N GLU A 195 -6.75 -6.62 -11.48
CA GLU A 195 -7.24 -7.83 -12.12
C GLU A 195 -7.41 -7.63 -13.63
N VAL A 196 -6.35 -7.89 -14.40
CA VAL A 196 -6.35 -7.76 -15.87
C VAL A 196 -6.74 -9.07 -16.54
N PHE A 197 -8.00 -9.21 -16.94
CA PHE A 197 -8.53 -10.42 -17.59
C PHE A 197 -8.14 -10.57 -19.08
N GLY A 198 -8.18 -11.80 -19.59
CA GLY A 198 -8.09 -12.15 -21.02
C GLY A 198 -6.68 -12.47 -21.55
N ASP A 199 -6.61 -13.48 -22.43
CA ASP A 199 -5.37 -13.98 -23.07
C ASP A 199 -5.00 -13.30 -24.39
N LYS A 200 -5.70 -12.21 -24.77
CA LYS A 200 -5.34 -11.42 -25.96
C LYS A 200 -4.11 -10.55 -25.67
N LEU A 201 -2.97 -11.22 -25.47
CA LEU A 201 -1.64 -10.64 -25.30
C LEU A 201 -1.29 -9.68 -26.46
N ASP A 202 -1.84 -9.93 -27.64
CA ASP A 202 -1.55 -9.17 -28.87
C ASP A 202 -2.15 -7.74 -28.92
N GLN A 203 -3.02 -7.36 -27.98
CA GLN A 203 -3.66 -6.03 -27.95
C GLN A 203 -3.54 -5.29 -26.61
N LYS A 204 -2.83 -5.85 -25.62
CA LYS A 204 -2.63 -5.19 -24.32
C LYS A 204 -1.50 -4.17 -24.42
N SER A 205 -1.68 -3.02 -23.79
CA SER A 205 -0.59 -2.05 -23.65
C SER A 205 0.51 -2.62 -22.75
N ALA A 206 1.78 -2.23 -22.98
CA ALA A 206 2.90 -2.65 -22.12
C ALA A 206 2.62 -2.36 -20.63
N VAL A 207 1.94 -1.24 -20.34
CA VAL A 207 1.53 -0.83 -19.00
C VAL A 207 0.57 -1.83 -18.33
N GLU A 208 -0.37 -2.41 -19.08
CA GLU A 208 -1.30 -3.42 -18.56
C GLU A 208 -0.62 -4.77 -18.34
N LEU A 209 0.34 -5.13 -19.20
CA LEU A 209 1.14 -6.33 -19.02
C LEU A 209 2.01 -6.23 -17.75
N ASP A 210 2.66 -5.09 -17.55
CA ASP A 210 3.42 -4.82 -16.31
C ASP A 210 2.53 -4.89 -15.07
N LEU A 211 1.29 -4.39 -15.16
CA LEU A 211 0.33 -4.45 -14.07
C LEU A 211 -0.09 -5.89 -13.76
N LYS A 212 -0.38 -6.68 -14.80
CA LYS A 212 -0.69 -8.11 -14.68
C LYS A 212 0.47 -8.87 -14.01
N ASN A 213 1.69 -8.68 -14.50
CA ASN A 213 2.88 -9.32 -13.93
C ASN A 213 3.11 -8.91 -12.47
N ALA A 214 2.93 -7.63 -12.15
CA ALA A 214 3.02 -7.14 -10.77
C ALA A 214 1.97 -7.79 -9.86
N HIS A 215 0.74 -7.99 -10.36
CA HIS A 215 -0.33 -8.66 -9.63
C HIS A 215 -0.02 -10.14 -9.36
N GLU A 216 0.39 -10.89 -10.38
CA GLU A 216 0.79 -12.29 -10.24
C GLU A 216 1.95 -12.45 -9.26
N MET A 217 2.95 -11.58 -9.36
CA MET A 217 4.11 -11.58 -8.46
C MET A 217 3.71 -11.25 -7.02
N ALA A 218 2.79 -10.31 -6.80
CA ALA A 218 2.29 -9.98 -5.47
C ALA A 218 1.61 -11.17 -4.80
N LEU A 219 0.80 -11.94 -5.54
CA LEU A 219 0.18 -13.16 -5.04
C LEU A 219 1.24 -14.22 -4.67
N GLN A 220 2.27 -14.39 -5.50
CA GLN A 220 3.39 -15.30 -5.21
C GLN A 220 4.16 -14.90 -3.95
N TYR A 221 4.46 -13.61 -3.77
CA TYR A 221 5.07 -13.15 -2.52
C TYR A 221 4.15 -13.39 -1.34
N LEU A 222 2.86 -13.10 -1.44
CA LEU A 222 1.93 -13.31 -0.34
C LEU A 222 1.83 -14.79 0.04
N LEU A 223 1.83 -15.72 -0.93
CA LEU A 223 1.94 -17.16 -0.69
C LEU A 223 3.21 -17.52 0.08
N LYS A 224 4.37 -17.06 -0.40
CA LYS A 224 5.66 -17.30 0.27
C LYS A 224 5.70 -16.73 1.69
N ILE A 225 5.09 -15.56 1.90
CA ILE A 225 4.99 -14.93 3.22
C ILE A 225 4.07 -15.76 4.13
N SER A 226 2.98 -16.34 3.63
CA SER A 226 2.11 -17.25 4.40
C SER A 226 2.85 -18.46 4.96
N MET A 227 3.98 -18.87 4.35
CA MET A 227 4.79 -20.01 4.79
C MET A 227 5.79 -19.65 5.89
N VAL A 228 5.91 -18.37 6.26
CA VAL A 228 6.76 -17.92 7.36
C VAL A 228 6.17 -18.41 8.70
N ASP A 229 7.04 -18.96 9.55
CA ASP A 229 6.68 -19.44 10.89
C ASP A 229 6.57 -18.28 11.90
N ASP A 230 5.61 -17.38 11.66
CA ASP A 230 5.23 -16.28 12.56
C ASP A 230 3.71 -16.10 12.57
N VAL A 231 3.11 -16.15 13.76
CA VAL A 231 1.66 -16.15 13.94
C VAL A 231 1.02 -14.83 13.52
N GLU A 232 1.68 -13.69 13.75
CA GLU A 232 1.13 -12.38 13.41
C GLU A 232 1.22 -12.12 11.90
N VAL A 233 2.33 -12.50 11.27
CA VAL A 233 2.47 -12.47 9.81
C VAL A 233 1.42 -13.37 9.14
N PHE A 234 1.25 -14.59 9.65
CA PHE A 234 0.26 -15.52 9.11
C PHE A 234 -1.17 -14.97 9.21
N LYS A 235 -1.55 -14.33 10.33
CA LYS A 235 -2.87 -13.70 10.49
C LYS A 235 -3.14 -12.61 9.44
N ILE A 236 -2.13 -11.81 9.11
CA ILE A 236 -2.24 -10.77 8.06
C ILE A 236 -2.56 -11.41 6.71
N CYS A 237 -1.79 -12.44 6.31
CA CYS A 237 -2.03 -13.19 5.07
C CYS A 237 -3.40 -13.86 5.08
N LEU A 238 -3.80 -14.47 6.20
CA LEU A 238 -5.07 -15.16 6.35
C LEU A 238 -6.27 -14.23 6.17
N ASP A 239 -6.22 -12.98 6.66
CA ASP A 239 -7.30 -12.01 6.42
C ASP A 239 -7.54 -11.80 4.92
N TYR A 240 -6.46 -11.63 4.14
CA TYR A 240 -6.57 -11.49 2.69
C TYR A 240 -7.12 -12.76 2.02
N TRP A 241 -6.55 -13.94 2.31
CA TRP A 241 -7.01 -15.19 1.69
C TRP A 241 -8.46 -15.49 2.02
N ASN A 242 -8.88 -15.26 3.27
CA ASN A 242 -10.26 -15.40 3.69
C ASN A 242 -11.19 -14.43 2.93
N TRP A 243 -10.79 -13.16 2.79
CA TRP A 243 -11.53 -12.19 1.99
C TRP A 243 -11.64 -12.62 0.52
N LEU A 244 -10.53 -13.02 -0.11
CA LEU A 244 -10.52 -13.42 -1.52
C LEU A 244 -11.43 -14.63 -1.77
N CYS A 245 -11.32 -15.66 -0.92
CA CYS A 245 -12.19 -16.84 -0.99
C CYS A 245 -13.66 -16.48 -0.81
N ALA A 246 -13.99 -15.57 0.11
CA ALA A 246 -15.35 -15.11 0.31
C ALA A 246 -15.90 -14.35 -0.92
N GLU A 247 -15.11 -13.48 -1.54
CA GLU A 247 -15.50 -12.75 -2.75
C GLU A 247 -15.72 -13.70 -3.94
N LEU A 248 -14.80 -14.64 -4.18
CA LEU A 248 -14.92 -15.62 -5.26
C LEU A 248 -16.11 -16.57 -5.04
N TYR A 249 -16.43 -16.91 -3.79
CA TYR A 249 -17.61 -17.68 -3.45
C TYR A 249 -18.90 -16.89 -3.68
N ARG A 250 -18.93 -15.59 -3.36
CA ARG A 250 -20.10 -14.72 -3.60
C ARG A 250 -20.40 -14.57 -5.08
N GLU A 251 -19.37 -14.46 -5.92
CA GLU A 251 -19.52 -14.36 -7.38
C GLU A 251 -20.11 -15.62 -8.01
N PHE A 252 -19.76 -16.78 -7.47
CA PHE A 252 -20.29 -18.06 -7.94
C PHE A 252 -20.42 -19.04 -6.77
N PRO A 253 -21.53 -19.01 -6.02
CA PRO A 253 -21.76 -19.99 -4.96
C PRO A 253 -21.84 -21.38 -5.59
N PHE A 254 -21.34 -22.41 -4.89
CA PHE A 254 -21.44 -23.79 -5.37
C PHE A 254 -22.89 -24.08 -5.76
N GLN A 255 -23.10 -24.45 -7.03
CA GLN A 255 -24.40 -24.82 -7.55
C GLN A 255 -24.74 -26.23 -7.08
N ILE A 256 -25.14 -26.35 -5.81
CA ILE A 256 -25.50 -27.62 -5.16
C ILE A 256 -26.76 -28.21 -5.82
N ASP A 257 -27.62 -27.37 -6.42
CA ASP A 257 -28.82 -27.81 -7.14
C ASP A 257 -28.69 -27.62 -8.66
N ARG A 258 -28.07 -28.58 -9.34
CA ARG A 258 -28.32 -28.76 -10.78
C ARG A 258 -29.14 -30.02 -11.01
N PRO A 259 -30.38 -29.90 -11.53
CA PRO A 259 -31.05 -31.03 -12.15
C PRO A 259 -30.17 -31.59 -13.28
N ILE A 260 -30.22 -32.90 -13.47
CA ILE A 260 -29.47 -33.70 -14.46
C ILE A 260 -29.59 -33.16 -15.91
N ILE A 261 -30.53 -32.23 -16.18
CA ILE A 261 -30.76 -31.56 -17.46
C ILE A 261 -29.57 -30.68 -17.90
N SER A 262 -28.70 -30.26 -16.98
CA SER A 262 -27.45 -29.56 -17.32
C SER A 262 -26.35 -30.46 -17.93
N ALA A 263 -26.60 -31.78 -18.04
CA ALA A 263 -25.71 -32.73 -18.71
C ALA A 263 -25.75 -32.65 -20.25
N PHE A 264 -26.58 -31.79 -20.84
CA PHE A 264 -26.62 -31.57 -22.28
C PHE A 264 -25.69 -30.41 -22.69
N PRO A 265 -24.60 -30.66 -23.44
CA PRO A 265 -23.63 -29.64 -23.84
C PRO A 265 -24.21 -28.58 -24.79
N MET A 266 -25.44 -28.76 -25.27
CA MET A 266 -26.11 -27.84 -26.19
C MET A 266 -26.67 -26.57 -25.49
N PHE A 267 -26.76 -26.56 -24.15
CA PHE A 267 -27.36 -25.44 -23.38
C PHE A 267 -26.42 -24.79 -22.34
N VAL A 268 -25.18 -25.27 -22.19
CA VAL A 268 -24.22 -24.73 -21.21
C VAL A 268 -23.21 -23.82 -21.90
N GLY A 269 -23.67 -22.66 -22.37
CA GLY A 269 -22.78 -21.55 -22.75
C GLY A 269 -22.27 -20.77 -21.52
N HIS A 270 -21.90 -21.45 -20.43
CA HIS A 270 -21.47 -20.78 -19.20
C HIS A 270 -19.94 -20.87 -19.09
N GLN A 271 -19.27 -19.84 -19.59
CA GLN A 271 -17.85 -19.62 -19.35
C GLN A 271 -17.61 -19.53 -17.84
N GLU A 272 -16.57 -20.21 -17.37
CA GLU A 272 -16.10 -20.09 -15.99
C GLU A 272 -15.81 -18.62 -15.65
N PRO A 273 -16.18 -18.12 -14.45
CA PRO A 273 -15.91 -16.73 -14.05
C PRO A 273 -14.43 -16.36 -14.24
N PRO A 274 -14.11 -15.23 -14.89
CA PRO A 274 -12.72 -14.86 -15.20
C PRO A 274 -11.79 -14.81 -13.98
N ARG A 275 -12.29 -14.37 -12.82
CA ARG A 275 -11.53 -14.37 -11.56
C ARG A 275 -11.19 -15.77 -11.07
N ARG A 276 -12.05 -16.78 -11.26
CA ARG A 276 -11.73 -18.15 -10.89
C ARG A 276 -10.54 -18.69 -11.67
N LEU A 277 -10.51 -18.43 -12.98
CA LEU A 277 -9.37 -18.79 -13.83
C LEU A 277 -8.09 -18.07 -13.40
N LEU A 278 -8.20 -16.78 -13.04
CA LEU A 278 -7.07 -15.96 -12.60
C LEU A 278 -6.43 -16.49 -11.30
N TYR A 279 -7.24 -16.89 -10.32
CA TYR A 279 -6.77 -17.27 -8.99
C TYR A 279 -6.57 -18.78 -8.77
N ASN A 280 -6.96 -19.63 -9.72
CA ASN A 280 -6.95 -21.09 -9.58
C ASN A 280 -5.59 -21.64 -9.09
N ASN A 281 -4.51 -21.24 -9.77
CA ASN A 281 -3.17 -21.73 -9.44
C ASN A 281 -2.76 -21.31 -8.03
N VAL A 282 -2.98 -20.03 -7.69
CA VAL A 282 -2.59 -19.48 -6.38
C VAL A 282 -3.35 -20.16 -5.25
N LEU A 283 -4.67 -20.31 -5.38
CA LEU A 283 -5.52 -20.93 -4.35
C LEU A 283 -5.27 -22.43 -4.16
N SER A 284 -4.67 -23.10 -5.15
CA SER A 284 -4.27 -24.50 -5.01
C SER A 284 -3.03 -24.69 -4.12
N GLU A 285 -2.29 -23.61 -3.88
CA GLU A 285 -1.06 -23.58 -3.07
C GLU A 285 -1.24 -22.96 -1.68
N VAL A 286 -2.39 -22.34 -1.38
CA VAL A 286 -2.74 -21.75 -0.07
C VAL A 286 -3.06 -22.82 0.96
#